data_AF-A0A9P4Y0J1-F1
#
_entry.id   AF-A0A9P4Y0J1-F1
#
_cell.length_a   1.000
_cell.length_b   1.000
_cell.length_c   1.000
_cell.angle_alpha   90.00
_cell.angle_beta   90.00
_cell.angle_gamma   90.00
#
_symmetry.space_group_name_H-M   'P 1'
#
loop_
_entity.id
_entity.type
_entity.pdbx_description
1 polymer ?
#
loop_
_entity_poly.entity_id
_entity_poly.type
_entity_poly.pdbx_seq_one_letter_code
_entity_poly.pdbx_strand_id
1 'polypeptide(L)'
;MAKKKRSPKTLTSETRETRTSFTFASLHGDVARAVSDHIASIWFNKDDDSGEICIKDYSTNVMGSFKCKNAKCSTNRWTSKMVSIVIRGYPNNGYSATVFNQRCKSCNGLGTFTLDRQSYVERVAYRLEKWAGCQVKAPYYGEGKGLPHREDLCEGCKQGICWSGF
;
A
#
# COMPACT_ATOMS: atom_id res chain seq x y z
N MET A 1 10.10 6.44 57.79
CA MET A 1 9.13 5.70 56.96
C MET A 1 9.21 6.21 55.52
N ALA A 2 9.87 5.50 54.61
CA ALA A 2 10.00 5.90 53.21
C ALA A 2 9.02 5.09 52.35
N LYS A 3 7.99 5.75 51.82
CA LYS A 3 7.03 5.13 50.88
C LYS A 3 7.71 4.98 49.52
N LYS A 4 8.11 3.76 49.17
CA LYS A 4 8.62 3.40 47.83
C LYS A 4 7.48 3.58 46.82
N LYS A 5 7.53 4.67 46.03
CA LYS A 5 6.60 4.90 44.93
C LYS A 5 6.80 3.79 43.89
N ARG A 6 5.75 2.98 43.65
CA ARG A 6 5.73 2.00 42.55
C ARG A 6 5.72 2.76 41.23
N SER A 7 6.69 2.46 40.38
CA SER A 7 6.76 2.95 39.01
C SER A 7 5.55 2.44 38.19
N PRO A 8 5.00 3.22 37.26
CA PRO A 8 3.92 2.75 36.38
C PRO A 8 4.45 1.63 35.48
N LYS A 9 3.72 0.50 35.41
CA LYS A 9 4.01 -0.57 34.47
C LYS A 9 3.77 -0.06 33.04
N THR A 10 4.84 0.03 32.26
CA THR A 10 4.79 0.28 30.82
C THR A 10 3.98 -0.83 30.14
N LEU A 11 2.82 -0.50 29.59
CA LEU A 11 2.00 -1.40 28.77
C LEU A 11 2.70 -1.62 27.41
N THR A 12 3.62 -2.58 27.34
CA THR A 12 4.15 -3.06 26.05
C THR A 12 3.21 -4.11 25.48
N SER A 13 2.07 -3.68 24.93
CA SER A 13 1.29 -4.53 24.03
C SER A 13 1.92 -4.46 22.65
N GLU A 14 2.83 -5.40 22.35
CA GLU A 14 3.31 -5.68 21.00
C GLU A 14 2.17 -6.24 20.15
N THR A 15 1.27 -5.36 19.69
CA THR A 15 0.13 -5.78 18.88
C THR A 15 0.65 -6.21 17.51
N ARG A 16 0.55 -7.51 17.22
CA ARG A 16 0.86 -8.09 15.91
C ARG A 16 0.00 -7.41 14.85
N GLU A 17 0.58 -7.13 13.68
CA GLU A 17 -0.21 -6.63 12.55
C GLU A 17 -1.18 -7.74 12.09
N THR A 18 -2.42 -7.35 11.81
CA THR A 18 -3.48 -8.28 11.33
C THR A 18 -4.04 -7.86 9.98
N ARG A 19 -3.75 -6.63 9.52
CA ARG A 19 -4.27 -6.10 8.25
C ARG A 19 -3.58 -6.78 7.07
N THR A 20 -4.38 -7.32 6.16
CA THR A 20 -3.92 -7.94 4.91
C THR A 20 -3.78 -6.93 3.77
N SER A 21 -4.34 -5.73 3.93
CA SER A 21 -4.24 -4.61 3.00
C SER A 21 -4.36 -3.27 3.71
N PHE A 22 -4.04 -2.19 2.99
CA PHE A 22 -4.08 -0.82 3.47
C PHE A 22 -4.59 0.11 2.37
N THR A 23 -5.30 1.16 2.78
CA THR A 23 -5.59 2.34 1.95
C THR A 23 -4.87 3.55 2.52
N PHE A 24 -4.58 4.54 1.66
CA PHE A 24 -3.82 5.74 2.03
C PHE A 24 -4.59 7.02 1.71
N ALA A 25 -5.77 7.16 2.30
CA ALA A 25 -6.64 8.33 2.11
C ALA A 25 -5.94 9.67 2.43
N SER A 26 -5.00 9.68 3.38
CA SER A 26 -4.22 10.86 3.73
C SER A 26 -3.31 11.37 2.60
N LEU A 27 -3.00 10.53 1.61
CA LEU A 27 -2.21 10.91 0.43
C LEU A 27 -3.07 11.47 -0.71
N HIS A 28 -4.40 11.55 -0.54
CA HIS A 28 -5.29 12.04 -1.58
C HIS A 28 -4.92 13.45 -2.06
N GLY A 29 -4.59 14.37 -1.15
CA GLY A 29 -4.19 15.73 -1.54
C GLY A 29 -2.91 15.77 -2.38
N ASP A 30 -2.02 14.78 -2.21
CA ASP A 30 -0.80 14.67 -3.01
C ASP A 30 -1.08 14.10 -4.40
N VAL A 31 -1.98 13.12 -4.49
CA VAL A 31 -2.46 12.61 -5.77
C VAL A 31 -3.21 13.70 -6.55
N ALA A 32 -4.08 14.47 -5.87
CA ALA A 32 -4.82 15.56 -6.49
C ALA A 32 -3.88 16.64 -7.06
N ARG A 33 -2.83 16.99 -6.32
CA ARG A 33 -1.79 17.92 -6.79
C ARG A 33 -0.99 17.35 -7.95
N ALA A 34 -0.72 16.04 -7.96
CA ALA A 34 0.04 15.42 -9.04
C ALA A 34 -0.71 15.37 -10.37
N VAL A 35 -2.05 15.37 -10.35
CA VAL A 35 -2.88 15.31 -11.57
C VAL A 35 -3.50 16.65 -11.96
N SER A 36 -3.28 17.73 -11.20
CA SER A 36 -4.03 18.99 -11.34
C SER A 36 -3.88 19.68 -12.70
N ASP A 37 -2.77 19.43 -13.39
CA ASP A 37 -2.51 20.00 -14.72
C ASP A 37 -3.38 19.35 -15.81
N HIS A 38 -3.93 18.17 -15.53
CA HIS A 38 -4.66 17.34 -16.50
C HIS A 38 -6.10 17.03 -16.08
N ILE A 39 -6.37 16.96 -14.78
CA ILE A 39 -7.67 16.58 -14.22
C ILE A 39 -8.11 17.66 -13.22
N ALA A 40 -9.22 18.32 -13.51
CA ALA A 40 -9.72 19.44 -12.70
C ALA A 40 -10.11 19.04 -11.26
N SER A 41 -10.67 17.85 -11.07
CA SER A 41 -11.07 17.35 -9.77
C SER A 41 -11.08 15.82 -9.74
N ILE A 42 -10.66 15.27 -8.59
CA ILE A 42 -10.69 13.86 -8.25
C ILE A 42 -11.29 13.71 -6.84
N TRP A 43 -11.85 12.55 -6.54
CA TRP A 43 -12.33 12.24 -5.18
C TRP A 43 -11.90 10.84 -4.76
N PHE A 44 -11.67 10.64 -3.47
CA PHE A 44 -11.24 9.36 -2.93
C PHE A 44 -12.43 8.59 -2.34
N ASN A 45 -12.70 7.41 -2.88
CA ASN A 45 -13.69 6.48 -2.32
C ASN A 45 -13.11 5.79 -1.08
N LYS A 46 -13.63 6.13 0.09
CA LYS A 46 -13.15 5.60 1.38
C LYS A 46 -13.69 4.21 1.70
N ASP A 47 -14.83 3.85 1.12
CA ASP A 47 -15.56 2.63 1.43
C ASP A 47 -15.85 1.84 0.15
N ASP A 48 -15.43 0.58 0.10
CA ASP A 48 -15.81 -0.33 -0.99
C ASP A 48 -17.34 -0.63 -0.97
N ASP A 49 -18.05 -0.27 0.11
CA ASP A 49 -19.50 -0.44 0.31
C ASP A 49 -20.33 0.85 0.08
N SER A 50 -19.74 1.91 -0.49
CA SER A 50 -20.44 3.18 -0.74
C SER A 50 -21.60 3.07 -1.75
N GLY A 51 -21.84 1.89 -2.32
CA GLY A 51 -22.78 1.66 -3.42
C GLY A 51 -22.25 2.13 -4.77
N GLU A 52 -21.06 2.73 -4.80
CA GLU A 52 -20.41 3.19 -6.01
C GLU A 52 -19.88 2.01 -6.83
N ILE A 53 -20.32 1.93 -8.08
CA ILE A 53 -19.94 0.83 -8.97
C ILE A 53 -18.53 1.10 -9.50
N CYS A 54 -17.60 0.18 -9.21
CA CYS A 54 -16.28 0.17 -9.84
C CYS A 54 -16.45 -0.03 -11.36
N ILE A 55 -16.00 0.95 -12.15
CA ILE A 55 -16.13 0.92 -13.61
C ILE A 55 -14.83 0.48 -14.31
N LYS A 56 -13.71 0.47 -13.59
CA LYS A 56 -12.39 0.07 -14.09
C LYS A 56 -11.46 -0.21 -12.93
N ASP A 57 -10.53 -1.14 -13.10
CA ASP A 57 -9.45 -1.37 -12.15
C ASP A 57 -8.11 -1.55 -12.86
N TYR A 58 -7.03 -1.47 -12.08
CA TYR A 58 -5.69 -1.68 -12.56
C TYR A 58 -4.77 -2.16 -11.44
N SER A 59 -4.14 -3.31 -11.66
CA SER A 59 -3.14 -3.88 -10.76
C SER A 59 -1.73 -3.43 -11.16
N THR A 60 -0.94 -2.97 -10.19
CA THR A 60 0.47 -2.63 -10.39
C THR A 60 1.26 -2.82 -9.08
N ASN A 61 2.42 -2.20 -8.96
CA ASN A 61 3.23 -2.24 -7.74
C ASN A 61 3.60 -0.83 -7.24
N VAL A 62 3.81 -0.75 -5.93
CA VAL A 62 4.42 0.39 -5.24
C VAL A 62 5.61 -0.09 -4.42
N MET A 63 6.50 0.86 -4.12
CA MET A 63 7.65 0.62 -3.27
C MET A 63 7.26 0.74 -1.80
N GLY A 64 8.00 0.04 -0.93
CA GLY A 64 7.84 0.16 0.51
C GLY A 64 8.72 -0.82 1.28
N SER A 65 8.48 -0.93 2.57
CA SER A 65 9.22 -1.84 3.45
C SER A 65 8.31 -2.43 4.53
N PHE A 66 8.71 -3.58 5.09
CA PHE A 66 7.94 -4.27 6.12
C PHE A 66 8.80 -4.48 7.37
N LYS A 67 8.22 -4.24 8.55
CA LYS A 67 8.82 -4.59 9.83
C LYS A 67 8.07 -5.77 10.44
N CYS A 68 8.77 -6.84 10.79
CA CYS A 68 8.17 -7.90 11.57
C CYS A 68 8.04 -7.42 13.02
N LYS A 69 6.84 -7.54 13.61
CA LYS A 69 6.59 -7.21 15.02
C LYS A 69 6.68 -8.41 15.96
N ASN A 70 6.95 -9.60 15.44
CA ASN A 70 7.15 -10.76 16.29
C ASN A 70 8.55 -10.67 16.94
N ALA A 71 8.61 -10.34 18.23
CA ALA A 71 9.87 -10.25 18.98
C ALA A 71 10.68 -11.56 19.00
N LYS A 72 10.03 -12.71 18.76
CA LYS A 72 10.69 -14.02 18.64
C LYS A 72 11.21 -14.31 17.23
N CYS A 73 10.94 -13.43 16.26
CA CYS A 73 11.39 -13.60 14.89
C CYS A 73 12.86 -13.17 14.76
N SER A 74 13.70 -14.07 14.29
CA SER A 74 15.11 -13.77 13.98
C SER A 74 15.28 -12.69 12.90
N THR A 75 14.22 -12.43 12.11
CA THR A 75 14.19 -11.41 11.06
C THR A 75 13.34 -10.23 11.51
N ASN A 76 13.98 -9.23 12.14
CA ASN A 76 13.32 -8.04 12.69
C ASN A 76 12.81 -7.07 11.61
N ARG A 77 13.42 -7.06 10.42
CA ARG A 77 13.04 -6.21 9.29
C ARG A 77 13.35 -6.95 7.99
N TRP A 78 12.46 -6.83 7.01
CA TRP A 78 12.72 -7.30 5.66
C TRP A 78 12.08 -6.35 4.65
N THR A 79 12.77 -6.10 3.55
CA THR A 79 12.32 -5.15 2.54
C THR A 79 11.87 -5.94 1.32
N SER A 80 10.60 -5.80 0.96
CA SER A 80 10.10 -6.18 -0.36
C SER A 80 9.99 -4.90 -1.16
N LYS A 81 10.80 -4.77 -2.22
CA LYS A 81 10.75 -3.57 -3.05
C LYS A 81 9.45 -3.48 -3.85
N MET A 82 8.76 -4.59 -4.10
CA MET A 82 7.55 -4.62 -4.92
C MET A 82 6.35 -5.07 -4.10
N VAL A 83 5.42 -4.14 -3.86
CA VAL A 83 4.19 -4.36 -3.11
C VAL A 83 3.00 -4.16 -4.04
N SER A 84 2.13 -5.17 -4.12
CA SER A 84 0.96 -5.11 -5.01
C SER A 84 -0.01 -4.03 -4.58
N ILE A 85 -0.52 -3.28 -5.56
CA ILE A 85 -1.57 -2.29 -5.40
C ILE A 85 -2.64 -2.52 -6.46
N VAL A 86 -3.91 -2.43 -6.06
CA VAL A 86 -5.04 -2.31 -6.98
C VAL A 86 -5.60 -0.92 -6.89
N ILE A 87 -5.68 -0.25 -8.03
CA ILE A 87 -6.32 1.05 -8.18
C ILE A 87 -7.67 0.80 -8.82
N ARG A 88 -8.75 1.27 -8.21
CA ARG A 88 -10.11 1.20 -8.74
C ARG A 88 -10.57 2.59 -9.14
N GLY A 89 -11.27 2.70 -10.25
CA GLY A 89 -11.86 3.93 -10.76
C GLY A 89 -13.38 3.88 -10.69
N TYR A 90 -13.97 5.01 -10.33
CA TYR A 90 -15.41 5.24 -10.18
C TYR A 90 -15.83 6.42 -11.07
N PRO A 91 -17.14 6.64 -11.28
CA PRO A 91 -17.64 7.81 -12.00
C PRO A 91 -17.08 9.14 -11.46
N ASN A 92 -17.07 10.17 -12.32
CA ASN A 92 -16.66 11.53 -11.95
C ASN A 92 -15.23 11.62 -11.36
N ASN A 93 -14.29 10.85 -11.93
CA ASN A 93 -12.89 10.78 -11.48
C ASN A 93 -12.72 10.31 -10.02
N GLY A 94 -13.62 9.46 -9.56
CA GLY A 94 -13.46 8.79 -8.28
C GLY A 94 -12.42 7.71 -8.34
N TYR A 95 -11.72 7.48 -7.23
CA TYR A 95 -10.79 6.36 -7.14
C TYR A 95 -10.64 5.81 -5.72
N SER A 96 -10.26 4.54 -5.62
CA SER A 96 -9.69 3.95 -4.41
C SER A 96 -8.41 3.21 -4.77
N ALA A 97 -7.57 2.97 -3.76
CA ALA A 97 -6.29 2.33 -3.96
C ALA A 97 -5.94 1.46 -2.75
N THR A 98 -5.87 0.15 -3.00
CA THR A 98 -5.67 -0.88 -1.98
C THR A 98 -4.30 -1.51 -2.17
N VAL A 99 -3.42 -1.31 -1.19
CA VAL A 99 -2.06 -1.88 -1.17
C VAL A 99 -2.05 -3.13 -0.31
N PHE A 100 -1.60 -4.26 -0.86
CA PHE A 100 -1.61 -5.54 -0.16
C PHE A 100 -0.39 -5.69 0.75
N ASN A 101 -0.63 -6.18 1.96
CA ASN A 101 0.43 -6.46 2.92
C ASN A 101 1.26 -7.68 2.48
N GLN A 102 2.41 -7.87 3.12
CA GLN A 102 3.25 -9.04 2.95
C GLN A 102 3.60 -9.71 4.29
N ARG A 103 3.76 -11.02 4.23
CA ARG A 103 4.13 -11.87 5.36
C ARG A 103 5.64 -11.98 5.52
N CYS A 104 6.10 -12.01 6.75
CA CYS A 104 7.49 -12.26 7.08
C CYS A 104 7.90 -13.66 6.61
N LYS A 105 8.98 -13.74 5.82
CA LYS A 105 9.53 -15.02 5.32
C LYS A 105 9.87 -16.04 6.43
N SER A 106 10.17 -15.58 7.63
CA SER A 106 10.69 -16.44 8.72
C SER A 106 9.61 -16.94 9.67
N CYS A 107 8.58 -16.11 9.93
CA CYS A 107 7.52 -16.46 10.89
C CYS A 107 6.11 -16.42 10.30
N ASN A 108 5.98 -16.12 9.01
CA ASN A 108 4.74 -16.01 8.24
C ASN A 108 3.70 -15.02 8.81
N GLY A 109 4.10 -14.20 9.78
CA GLY A 109 3.27 -13.14 10.36
C GLY A 109 3.26 -11.90 9.49
N LEU A 110 2.16 -11.16 9.50
CA LEU A 110 2.02 -9.91 8.74
C LEU A 110 3.02 -8.86 9.25
N GLY A 111 3.68 -8.19 8.30
CA GLY A 111 4.58 -7.08 8.60
C GLY A 111 3.81 -5.78 8.83
N THR A 112 4.35 -4.89 9.65
CA THR A 112 3.94 -3.48 9.63
C THR A 112 4.51 -2.83 8.38
N PHE A 113 3.63 -2.42 7.49
CA PHE A 113 3.98 -1.83 6.20
C PHE A 113 4.31 -0.33 6.35
N THR A 114 5.41 0.08 5.72
CA THR A 114 5.78 1.47 5.49
C THR A 114 5.81 1.70 3.99
N LEU A 115 4.85 2.48 3.49
CA LEU A 115 4.72 2.84 2.07
C LEU A 115 5.78 3.86 1.65
N ASP A 116 6.35 3.70 0.47
CA ASP A 116 7.03 4.79 -0.22
C ASP A 116 6.01 5.75 -0.82
N ARG A 117 5.90 6.94 -0.24
CA ARG A 117 4.88 7.92 -0.61
C ARG A 117 5.01 8.36 -2.07
N GLN A 118 6.23 8.56 -2.57
CA GLN A 118 6.44 9.05 -3.93
C GLN A 118 6.00 8.00 -4.95
N SER A 119 6.42 6.74 -4.74
CA SER A 119 6.01 5.62 -5.57
C SER A 119 4.49 5.45 -5.62
N TYR A 120 3.80 5.61 -4.50
CA TYR A 120 2.34 5.57 -4.47
C TYR A 120 1.72 6.69 -5.30
N VAL A 121 2.12 7.94 -5.05
CA VAL A 121 1.55 9.11 -5.74
C VAL A 121 1.75 8.99 -7.24
N GLU A 122 2.95 8.65 -7.70
CA GLU A 122 3.26 8.47 -9.13
C GLU A 122 2.41 7.38 -9.77
N ARG A 123 2.26 6.22 -9.12
CA ARG A 123 1.51 5.08 -9.67
C ARG A 123 0.02 5.38 -9.77
N VAL A 124 -0.55 5.98 -8.73
CA VAL A 124 -1.96 6.35 -8.70
C VAL A 124 -2.23 7.48 -9.70
N ALA A 125 -1.44 8.57 -9.67
CA ALA A 125 -1.61 9.70 -10.58
C ALA A 125 -1.52 9.29 -12.04
N TYR A 126 -0.45 8.57 -12.42
CA TYR A 126 -0.27 8.06 -13.78
C TYR A 126 -1.48 7.25 -14.25
N ARG A 127 -2.06 6.43 -13.34
CA ARG A 127 -3.21 5.63 -13.72
C ARG A 127 -4.45 6.48 -13.97
N LEU A 128 -4.73 7.44 -13.09
CA LEU A 128 -5.86 8.37 -13.22
C LEU A 128 -5.75 9.20 -14.50
N GLU A 129 -4.59 9.77 -14.79
CA GLU A 129 -4.34 10.56 -16.01
C GLU A 129 -4.58 9.74 -17.27
N LYS A 130 -4.11 8.49 -17.29
CA LYS A 130 -4.38 7.59 -18.41
C LYS A 130 -5.86 7.24 -18.57
N TRP A 131 -6.59 7.06 -17.48
CA TRP A 131 -8.03 6.83 -17.53
C TRP A 131 -8.82 8.07 -17.97
N ALA A 132 -8.27 9.26 -17.77
CA ALA A 132 -8.78 10.53 -18.29
C ALA A 132 -8.37 10.79 -19.76
N GLY A 133 -7.60 9.89 -20.38
CA GLY A 133 -7.16 10.01 -21.78
C GLY A 133 -5.94 10.90 -22.00
N CYS A 134 -5.25 11.30 -20.93
CA CYS A 134 -4.09 12.20 -21.02
C CYS A 134 -2.86 11.48 -21.61
N GLN A 135 -2.13 12.19 -22.47
CA GLN A 135 -0.87 11.69 -23.05
C GLN A 135 0.29 11.85 -22.07
N VAL A 136 0.33 10.98 -21.05
CA VAL A 136 1.42 10.95 -20.07
C VAL A 136 2.47 9.90 -20.45
N LYS A 137 3.75 10.27 -20.28
CA LYS A 137 4.87 9.34 -20.50
C LYS A 137 4.79 8.20 -19.49
N ALA A 138 5.10 6.99 -19.94
CA ALA A 138 5.25 5.87 -19.01
C ALA A 138 6.34 6.24 -17.99
N PRO A 139 6.09 6.09 -16.68
CA PRO A 139 7.13 6.34 -15.69
C PRO A 139 8.28 5.37 -15.96
N TYR A 140 9.51 5.85 -15.89
CA TYR A 140 10.67 5.01 -16.02
C TYR A 140 10.78 4.13 -14.77
N TYR A 141 10.33 2.88 -14.90
CA TYR A 141 10.54 1.86 -13.90
C TYR A 141 11.94 1.31 -14.16
N GLY A 142 12.96 1.91 -13.55
CA GLY A 142 14.32 1.40 -13.68
C GLY A 142 14.34 -0.10 -13.37
N GLU A 143 15.08 -0.87 -14.18
CA GLU A 143 15.39 -2.30 -13.99
C GLU A 143 16.17 -2.48 -12.66
N GLY A 144 15.47 -2.27 -11.56
CA GLY A 144 16.08 -1.70 -10.37
C GLY A 144 16.34 -2.74 -9.29
N LYS A 145 17.08 -3.82 -9.58
CA LYS A 145 17.66 -4.77 -8.60
C LYS A 145 16.73 -5.03 -7.39
N GLY A 146 15.43 -5.17 -7.65
CA GLY A 146 14.44 -5.48 -6.63
C GLY A 146 14.44 -6.98 -6.49
N LEU A 147 14.39 -7.47 -5.25
CA LEU A 147 14.09 -8.89 -5.07
C LEU A 147 12.76 -9.16 -5.78
N PRO A 148 12.66 -10.27 -6.53
CA PRO A 148 11.46 -10.62 -7.27
C PRO A 148 10.25 -10.63 -6.33
N HIS A 149 9.08 -10.34 -6.89
CA HIS A 149 7.84 -10.35 -6.14
C HIS A 149 7.67 -11.72 -5.48
N ARG A 150 7.49 -11.74 -4.15
CA ARG A 150 7.38 -12.98 -3.37
C ARG A 150 5.92 -13.37 -3.24
N GLU A 151 5.42 -14.08 -4.25
CA GLU A 151 4.02 -14.52 -4.33
C GLU A 151 3.57 -15.30 -3.09
N ASP A 152 4.46 -16.13 -2.54
CA ASP A 152 4.25 -16.94 -1.34
C ASP A 152 3.94 -16.09 -0.09
N LEU A 153 4.43 -14.84 -0.07
CA LEU A 153 4.31 -13.91 1.05
C LEU A 153 3.31 -12.77 0.80
N CYS A 154 2.86 -12.57 -0.44
CA CYS A 154 1.98 -11.45 -0.78
C CYS A 154 0.51 -11.78 -0.56
N GLU A 155 -0.20 -10.93 0.19
CA GLU A 155 -1.64 -11.11 0.41
C GLU A 155 -2.47 -10.87 -0.86
N GLY A 156 -1.94 -10.12 -1.83
CA GLY A 156 -2.57 -9.94 -3.15
C GLY A 156 -2.53 -11.21 -3.99
N CYS A 157 -1.38 -11.91 -4.04
CA CYS A 157 -1.25 -13.21 -4.73
C CYS A 157 -2.16 -14.26 -4.10
N LYS A 158 -2.22 -14.31 -2.76
CA LYS A 158 -3.11 -15.24 -2.04
C LYS A 158 -4.59 -15.02 -2.34
N GLN A 159 -4.95 -13.83 -2.78
CA GLN A 159 -6.31 -13.46 -3.20
C GLN A 159 -6.52 -13.58 -4.72
N GLY A 160 -5.52 -14.03 -5.49
CA GLY A 160 -5.60 -14.12 -6.95
C GLY A 160 -5.61 -12.76 -7.67
N ILE A 161 -5.20 -11.69 -6.97
CA ILE A 161 -5.30 -10.31 -7.47
C ILE A 161 -4.04 -9.90 -8.24
N CYS A 162 -2.87 -10.37 -7.79
CA CYS A 162 -1.63 -10.16 -8.51
C CYS A 162 -1.64 -11.01 -9.79
N TRP A 163 -1.59 -10.36 -10.95
CA TRP A 163 -1.37 -11.06 -12.21
C TRP A 163 0.13 -11.32 -12.34
N SER A 164 0.51 -12.60 -12.48
CA SER A 164 1.89 -13.03 -12.66
C SER A 164 2.46 -12.45 -13.96
N GLY A 165 3.09 -11.30 -13.84
CA GLY A 165 3.75 -10.55 -14.91
C GLY A 165 4.55 -9.36 -14.36
N PHE A 166 4.97 -9.44 -13.09
CA PHE A 166 5.76 -8.43 -12.39
C PHE A 166 7.26 -8.65 -12.55
#